data_AF-A0AAV0W5D8-F1
#
_entry.id   AF-A0AAV0W5D8-F1
#
_cell.length_a   1.000
_cell.length_b   1.000
_cell.length_c   1.000
_cell.angle_alpha   90.00
_cell.angle_beta   90.00
_cell.angle_gamma   90.00
#
_symmetry.space_group_name_H-M   'P 1'
#
loop_
_entity.id
_entity.type
_entity.pdbx_description
1 polymer ?
#
loop_
_entity_poly.entity_id
_entity_poly.type
_entity_poly.pdbx_seq_one_letter_code
_entity_poly.pdbx_strand_id
1 'polypeptide(L)'
;MNVVVHIHGGAFLGGESLLYGPEYLLDTNDFVYVTMNYRLGVLGFASTGDGVLPGNNGMKDQVAALKWIQQNIVAFGGDPNSVTISGMSAGAGSVHSHLISPMSKGLCKCVIYNVI
;
A
#
# COMPACT_ATOMS: atom_id res chain seq x y z
N MET A 1 2.75 3.55 18.18
CA MET A 1 3.04 4.73 17.33
C MET A 1 2.11 4.73 16.13
N ASN A 2 1.88 5.88 15.49
CA ASN A 2 1.16 5.90 14.22
C ASN A 2 1.90 5.06 13.17
N VAL A 3 1.17 4.50 12.20
CA VAL A 3 1.75 3.69 11.12
C VAL A 3 1.47 4.39 9.80
N VAL A 4 2.51 4.68 9.05
CA VAL A 4 2.41 5.22 7.69
C VAL A 4 2.88 4.15 6.72
N VAL A 5 2.00 3.79 5.80
CA VAL A 5 2.24 2.76 4.79
C VAL A 5 2.32 3.42 3.43
N HIS A 6 3.43 3.28 2.73
CA HIS A 6 3.65 3.91 1.43
C HIS A 6 3.57 2.89 0.29
N ILE A 7 2.76 3.22 -0.72
CA ILE A 7 2.60 2.46 -1.95
C ILE A 7 3.31 3.22 -3.07
N HIS A 8 4.36 2.61 -3.62
CA HIS A 8 5.15 3.23 -4.67
C HIS A 8 4.34 3.42 -5.97
N GLY A 9 4.71 4.44 -6.74
CA GLY A 9 4.21 4.69 -8.09
C GLY A 9 4.92 3.86 -9.17
N GLY A 10 4.81 4.29 -10.44
CA GLY A 10 5.46 3.65 -11.58
C GLY A 10 4.50 3.07 -12.63
N ALA A 11 3.36 3.72 -12.84
CA ALA A 11 2.35 3.37 -13.85
C ALA A 11 1.85 1.92 -13.81
N PHE A 12 1.97 1.23 -12.66
CA PHE A 12 1.75 -0.21 -12.52
C PHE A 12 2.66 -1.10 -13.36
N LEU A 13 3.73 -0.54 -13.95
CA LEU A 13 4.68 -1.24 -14.83
C LEU A 13 6.08 -1.33 -14.22
N GLY A 14 6.45 -0.40 -13.34
CA GLY A 14 7.75 -0.35 -12.67
C GLY A 14 7.65 0.23 -11.27
N GLY A 15 8.80 0.38 -10.61
CA GLY A 15 8.92 0.88 -9.24
C GLY A 15 9.19 -0.21 -8.21
N GLU A 16 9.67 0.19 -7.05
CA GLU A 16 9.99 -0.71 -5.94
C GLU A 16 9.91 0.04 -4.61
N SER A 17 9.79 -0.72 -3.52
CA SER A 17 9.68 -0.20 -2.16
C SER A 17 10.93 0.52 -1.67
N LEU A 18 12.12 0.13 -2.17
CA LEU A 18 13.42 0.67 -1.73
C LEU A 18 13.66 2.12 -2.18
N LEU A 19 12.99 2.58 -3.25
CA LEU A 19 13.10 3.97 -3.73
C LEU A 19 12.52 5.00 -2.75
N TYR A 20 11.73 4.54 -1.78
CA TYR A 20 11.03 5.37 -0.80
C TYR A 20 11.49 5.03 0.61
N GLY A 21 12.79 4.80 0.80
CA GLY A 21 13.36 4.50 2.10
C GLY A 21 13.09 5.60 3.14
N PRO A 22 13.19 5.26 4.44
CA PRO A 22 12.82 6.16 5.52
C PRO A 22 13.92 7.17 5.91
N GLU A 23 15.01 7.27 5.13
CA GLU A 23 16.28 7.90 5.57
C GLU A 23 16.13 9.36 6.03
N TYR A 24 15.12 10.08 5.51
CA TYR A 24 14.83 11.48 5.88
C TYR A 24 13.53 11.65 6.70
N LEU A 25 12.80 10.56 6.94
CA LEU A 25 11.47 10.59 7.58
C LEU A 25 11.49 10.13 9.04
N LEU A 26 12.50 9.32 9.45
CA LEU A 26 12.57 8.74 10.79
C LEU A 26 13.44 9.52 11.78
N ASP A 27 13.92 10.72 11.44
CA ASP A 27 14.73 11.55 12.35
C ASP A 27 14.03 11.87 13.68
N THR A 28 12.71 11.76 13.75
CA THR A 28 11.92 12.09 14.96
C THR A 28 11.33 10.88 15.70
N ASN A 29 11.54 9.62 15.26
CA ASN A 29 10.99 8.40 15.90
C ASN A 29 9.46 8.40 16.21
N ASP A 30 8.66 9.23 15.54
CA ASP A 30 7.26 9.44 15.93
C ASP A 30 6.26 8.42 15.35
N PHE A 31 6.70 7.62 14.36
CA PHE A 31 5.83 6.70 13.63
C PHE A 31 6.60 5.51 13.06
N VAL A 32 5.87 4.42 12.80
CA VAL A 32 6.37 3.27 12.05
C VAL A 32 6.11 3.52 10.57
N TYR A 33 7.17 3.47 9.77
CA TYR A 33 7.08 3.62 8.32
C TYR A 33 7.22 2.27 7.63
N VAL A 34 6.28 1.94 6.75
CA VAL A 34 6.24 0.66 6.02
C VAL A 34 6.17 0.93 4.53
N THR A 35 7.10 0.37 3.77
CA THR A 35 7.01 0.28 2.31
C THR A 35 6.73 -1.17 1.91
N MET A 36 6.08 -1.37 0.76
CA MET A 36 5.74 -2.71 0.26
C MET A 36 5.99 -2.80 -1.25
N ASN A 37 6.28 -4.02 -1.71
CA ASN A 37 6.25 -4.35 -3.13
C ASN A 37 4.92 -5.04 -3.46
N TYR A 38 4.43 -4.83 -4.68
CA TYR A 38 3.28 -5.51 -5.24
C TYR A 38 3.59 -5.94 -6.67
N ARG A 39 2.90 -6.95 -7.19
CA ARG A 39 3.13 -7.41 -8.58
C ARG A 39 2.79 -6.30 -9.57
N LEU A 40 3.63 -6.15 -10.59
CA LEU A 40 3.55 -5.15 -11.64
C LEU A 40 3.30 -5.79 -13.02
N GLY A 41 2.96 -4.96 -14.01
CA GLY A 41 2.78 -5.34 -15.39
C GLY A 41 1.78 -6.49 -15.57
N VAL A 42 2.11 -7.40 -16.47
CA VAL A 42 1.26 -8.57 -16.79
C VAL A 42 1.03 -9.43 -15.55
N LEU A 43 2.03 -9.61 -14.68
CA LEU A 43 1.91 -10.43 -13.48
C LEU A 43 0.96 -9.81 -12.44
N GLY A 44 0.88 -8.48 -12.40
CA GLY A 44 0.02 -7.72 -11.49
C GLY A 44 -1.39 -7.49 -12.02
N PHE A 45 -1.56 -7.29 -13.33
CA PHE A 45 -2.77 -6.66 -13.87
C PHE A 45 -3.35 -7.30 -15.13
N ALA A 46 -2.76 -8.36 -15.66
CA ALA A 46 -3.39 -9.10 -16.76
C ALA A 46 -4.77 -9.62 -16.36
N SER A 47 -5.75 -9.45 -17.24
CA SER A 47 -7.12 -9.89 -17.04
C SER A 47 -7.71 -10.40 -18.35
N THR A 48 -8.49 -11.48 -18.28
CA THR A 48 -9.30 -11.98 -19.40
C THR A 48 -10.68 -11.32 -19.44
N GLY A 49 -11.04 -10.50 -18.44
CA GLY A 49 -12.37 -9.90 -18.33
C GLY A 49 -13.46 -10.88 -17.87
N ASP A 50 -13.07 -12.11 -17.50
CA ASP A 50 -13.94 -13.16 -16.97
C ASP A 50 -13.38 -13.73 -15.64
N GLY A 51 -13.96 -14.85 -15.18
CA GLY A 51 -13.55 -15.49 -13.93
C GLY A 51 -12.23 -16.26 -13.99
N VAL A 52 -11.64 -16.49 -15.17
CA VAL A 52 -10.43 -17.31 -15.33
C VAL A 52 -9.19 -16.55 -14.87
N LEU A 53 -9.05 -15.31 -15.33
CA LEU A 53 -8.02 -14.38 -14.88
C LEU A 53 -8.69 -13.04 -14.55
N PRO A 54 -9.23 -12.87 -13.33
CA PRO A 54 -9.99 -11.66 -12.96
C PRO A 54 -9.12 -10.40 -12.80
N GLY A 55 -7.80 -10.50 -12.95
CA GLY A 55 -6.85 -9.39 -12.81
C GLY A 55 -6.68 -8.86 -11.38
N ASN A 56 -6.14 -7.64 -11.29
CA ASN A 56 -5.90 -6.90 -10.05
C ASN A 56 -5.09 -7.67 -9.00
N ASN A 57 -4.16 -8.52 -9.45
CA ASN A 57 -3.25 -9.25 -8.57
C ASN A 57 -2.35 -8.31 -7.77
N GLY A 58 -1.85 -7.23 -8.38
CA GLY A 58 -1.09 -6.19 -7.67
C GLY A 58 -1.91 -5.53 -6.55
N MET A 59 -3.19 -5.24 -6.79
CA MET A 59 -4.09 -4.70 -5.75
C MET A 59 -4.35 -5.73 -4.63
N LYS A 60 -4.49 -7.01 -4.99
CA LYS A 60 -4.67 -8.09 -4.01
C LYS A 60 -3.43 -8.28 -3.15
N ASP A 61 -2.24 -8.07 -3.70
CA ASP A 61 -0.99 -8.07 -2.93
C ASP A 61 -0.96 -6.93 -1.91
N GLN A 62 -1.37 -5.73 -2.32
CA GLN A 62 -1.48 -4.58 -1.41
C GLN A 62 -2.48 -4.87 -0.27
N VAL A 63 -3.64 -5.48 -0.56
CA VAL A 63 -4.60 -5.92 0.48
C VAL A 63 -3.95 -6.96 1.42
N ALA A 64 -3.21 -7.92 0.87
CA ALA A 64 -2.53 -8.94 1.67
C ALA A 64 -1.49 -8.30 2.59
N ALA A 65 -0.71 -7.33 2.10
CA ALA A 65 0.24 -6.56 2.90
C ALA A 65 -0.46 -5.76 4.01
N LEU A 66 -1.58 -5.08 3.71
CA LEU A 66 -2.34 -4.35 4.73
C LEU A 66 -2.90 -5.27 5.82
N LYS A 67 -3.37 -6.48 5.46
CA LYS A 67 -3.78 -7.49 6.45
C LYS A 67 -2.61 -7.96 7.29
N TRP A 68 -1.44 -8.15 6.68
CA TRP A 68 -0.24 -8.50 7.42
C TRP A 68 0.14 -7.40 8.41
N ILE A 69 0.09 -6.13 8.00
CA ILE A 69 0.35 -4.97 8.88
C ILE A 69 -0.63 -4.98 10.06
N GLN A 70 -1.93 -5.13 9.80
CA GLN A 70 -2.94 -5.21 10.87
C GLN A 70 -2.65 -6.31 11.90
N GLN A 71 -2.10 -7.45 11.46
CA GLN A 71 -1.81 -8.59 12.34
C GLN A 71 -0.46 -8.47 13.07
N ASN A 72 0.52 -7.78 12.50
CA ASN A 72 1.92 -7.87 12.95
C ASN A 72 2.52 -6.55 13.43
N ILE A 73 1.97 -5.39 13.06
CA ILE A 73 2.66 -4.10 13.26
C ILE A 73 2.85 -3.74 14.74
N VAL A 74 2.06 -4.33 15.64
CA VAL A 74 2.23 -4.22 17.10
C VAL A 74 3.62 -4.69 17.53
N ALA A 75 4.16 -5.74 16.92
CA ALA A 75 5.49 -6.26 17.23
C ALA A 75 6.62 -5.26 16.87
N PHE A 76 6.32 -4.29 16.01
CA PHE A 76 7.23 -3.22 15.58
C PHE A 76 6.94 -1.89 16.27
N GLY A 77 6.09 -1.88 17.31
CA GLY A 77 5.70 -0.67 18.06
C GLY A 77 4.63 0.20 17.38
N GLY A 78 4.03 -0.28 16.28
CA GLY A 78 2.94 0.39 15.58
C GLY A 78 1.58 0.10 16.21
N ASP A 79 0.64 1.04 16.08
CA ASP A 79 -0.77 0.84 16.44
C ASP A 79 -1.58 0.41 15.20
N PRO A 80 -2.11 -0.83 15.14
CA PRO A 80 -2.94 -1.28 14.01
C PRO A 80 -4.22 -0.47 13.85
N ASN A 81 -4.69 0.21 14.90
CA ASN A 81 -5.83 1.12 14.84
C ASN A 81 -5.47 2.51 14.29
N SER A 82 -4.20 2.79 14.03
CA SER A 82 -3.72 4.07 13.52
C SER A 82 -2.83 3.88 12.27
N VAL A 83 -3.40 3.18 11.27
CA VAL A 83 -2.76 2.93 9.97
C VAL A 83 -3.24 3.95 8.93
N THR A 84 -2.29 4.68 8.36
CA THR A 84 -2.47 5.64 7.26
C THR A 84 -1.80 5.11 6.00
N ILE A 85 -2.51 5.08 4.87
CA ILE A 85 -1.92 4.73 3.58
C ILE A 85 -1.60 6.00 2.77
N SER A 86 -0.48 5.98 2.07
CA SER A 86 0.01 7.08 1.24
C SER A 86 0.56 6.55 -0.09
N GLY A 87 0.55 7.39 -1.11
CA GLY A 87 1.10 7.03 -2.41
C GLY A 87 1.21 8.22 -3.37
N MET A 88 2.02 8.04 -4.42
CA MET A 88 2.20 8.99 -5.52
C MET A 88 1.89 8.31 -6.85
N SER A 89 1.27 9.03 -7.79
CA SER A 89 0.98 8.52 -9.15
C SER A 89 0.15 7.21 -9.12
N ALA A 90 0.64 6.11 -9.69
CA ALA A 90 -0.02 4.79 -9.61
C ALA A 90 -0.25 4.32 -8.15
N GLY A 91 0.64 4.71 -7.23
CA GLY A 91 0.45 4.51 -5.79
C GLY A 91 -0.73 5.31 -5.26
N ALA A 92 -0.90 6.57 -5.68
CA ALA A 92 -2.09 7.37 -5.34
C ALA A 92 -3.38 6.74 -5.93
N GLY A 93 -3.33 6.21 -7.14
CA GLY A 93 -4.45 5.45 -7.73
C GLY A 93 -4.79 4.17 -6.94
N SER A 94 -3.77 3.47 -6.44
CA SER A 94 -3.93 2.30 -5.57
C SER A 94 -4.62 2.67 -4.26
N VAL A 95 -4.13 3.74 -3.64
CA VAL A 95 -4.70 4.29 -2.41
C VAL A 95 -6.18 4.68 -2.60
N HIS A 96 -6.54 5.23 -3.77
CA HIS A 96 -7.92 5.59 -4.11
C HIS A 96 -8.80 4.36 -4.22
N SER A 97 -8.27 3.32 -4.87
CA SER A 97 -8.93 2.04 -4.98
C SER A 97 -9.15 1.39 -3.61
N HIS A 98 -8.23 1.55 -2.66
CA HIS A 98 -8.39 1.04 -1.29
C HIS A 98 -9.49 1.77 -0.49
N LEU A 99 -9.71 3.07 -0.71
CA LEU A 99 -10.80 3.80 -0.06
C LEU A 99 -12.18 3.23 -0.40
N ILE A 100 -12.37 2.80 -1.64
CA ILE A 100 -13.67 2.34 -2.15
C ILE A 100 -13.80 0.81 -2.12
N SER A 101 -12.70 0.07 -2.03
CA SER A 101 -12.71 -1.39 -2.10
C SER A 101 -13.21 -2.03 -0.81
N PRO A 102 -14.23 -2.91 -0.86
CA PRO A 102 -14.69 -3.64 0.32
C PRO A 102 -13.61 -4.55 0.91
N MET A 103 -12.62 -4.98 0.11
CA MET A 103 -11.51 -5.82 0.59
C MET A 103 -10.57 -5.10 1.56
N SER A 104 -10.62 -3.76 1.58
CA SER A 104 -9.73 -2.92 2.40
C SER A 104 -10.44 -2.30 3.59
N LYS A 105 -11.75 -2.58 3.75
CA LYS A 105 -12.57 -2.02 4.81
C LYS A 105 -11.99 -2.39 6.18
N GLY A 106 -11.70 -1.37 6.98
CA GLY A 106 -11.15 -1.52 8.32
C GLY A 106 -9.64 -1.80 8.38
N LEU A 107 -8.92 -1.82 7.25
CA LEU A 107 -7.46 -2.05 7.24
C LEU A 107 -6.65 -0.75 7.38
N CYS A 108 -7.22 0.41 7.08
CA CYS A 108 -6.60 1.73 7.20
C CYS A 108 -7.65 2.82 7.43
N LYS A 109 -7.27 3.94 8.07
CA LYS A 109 -8.17 5.03 8.47
C LYS A 109 -7.98 6.33 7.70
N CYS A 110 -6.73 6.73 7.46
CA CYS A 110 -6.39 8.01 6.83
C CYS A 110 -5.66 7.79 5.52
N VAL A 111 -5.83 8.74 4.61
CA VAL A 111 -5.34 8.63 3.25
C VAL A 111 -4.74 9.94 2.75
N ILE A 112 -3.49 9.88 2.30
CA ILE A 112 -2.76 11.02 1.74
C ILE A 112 -2.44 10.74 0.27
N TYR A 113 -2.95 11.59 -0.62
CA TYR A 113 -2.69 11.54 -2.06
C TYR A 113 -1.79 12.69 -2.48
N ASN A 114 -0.70 12.38 -3.17
CA ASN A 114 0.02 13.37 -3.98
C ASN A 114 -0.23 13.07 -5.46
N VAL A 115 -1.10 13.87 -6.07
CA VAL A 115 -1.29 13.95 -7.53
C VAL A 115 -0.60 15.23 -7.95
N ILE A 116 0.62 15.09 -8.48
CA ILE A 116 1.27 16.11 -9.29
C ILE A 116 1.09 15.73 -10.75
#